data_AF-A0A3C1RH55-F1
#
_entry.id   AF-A0A3C1RH55-F1
#
_cell.length_a   1.000
_cell.length_b   1.000
_cell.length_c   1.000
_cell.angle_alpha   90.00
_cell.angle_beta   90.00
_cell.angle_gamma   90.00
#
_symmetry.space_group_name_H-M   'P 1'
#
loop_
_entity.id
_entity.type
_entity.pdbx_description
1 polymer ?
#
loop_
_entity_poly.entity_id
_entity_poly.type
_entity_poly.pdbx_seq_one_letter_code
_entity_poly.pdbx_strand_id
1 'polypeptide(L)'
;MGILKEEYVPIADALLTSLARDLAIFEAENHLFNAAYLSAMQSKTDEVRAKETGDALLIQQKQTTKELYTLGKELSKPMKLLNLVFDKAGIKNSLTSEVLKKVNKRNFEGVLMGLKSLKDVVAAHNALLTSYGMKADTETVLQNAFDAITTKSNEQSSFQQQRKAFTSANKGIYRELYVYIGDVARLGKIIFQGEQKASEYTLENLIAMVNSSRKNKSIDDTQNIG
;
A
#
# COMPACT_ATOMS: atom_id res chain seq x y z
N MET A 1 14.81 25.14 -7.13
CA MET A 1 14.34 23.99 -6.32
C MET A 1 13.27 23.24 -7.11
N GLY A 2 13.25 21.91 -7.06
CA GLY A 2 12.23 21.09 -7.74
C GLY A 2 11.17 20.61 -6.76
N ILE A 3 9.94 20.41 -7.25
CA ILE A 3 8.83 19.82 -6.48
C ILE A 3 9.10 18.31 -6.32
N LEU A 4 9.06 17.80 -5.09
CA LEU A 4 9.16 16.36 -4.80
C LEU A 4 7.87 15.65 -5.22
N LYS A 5 7.92 14.34 -5.52
CA LYS A 5 6.74 13.61 -6.03
C LYS A 5 5.53 13.77 -5.12
N GLU A 6 5.73 13.52 -3.83
CA GLU A 6 4.76 13.64 -2.75
C GLU A 6 4.23 15.07 -2.51
N GLU A 7 4.84 16.08 -3.12
CA GLU A 7 4.41 17.49 -3.04
C GLU A 7 3.50 17.89 -4.20
N TYR A 8 3.41 17.11 -5.28
CA TYR A 8 2.63 17.48 -6.47
C TYR A 8 1.14 17.67 -6.16
N VAL A 9 0.49 16.66 -5.57
CA VAL A 9 -0.95 16.71 -5.29
C VAL A 9 -1.29 17.81 -4.27
N PRO A 10 -0.60 17.93 -3.12
CA PRO A 10 -0.87 19.00 -2.16
C PRO A 10 -0.68 20.42 -2.73
N ILE A 11 0.37 20.64 -3.54
CA ILE A 11 0.59 21.93 -4.18
C ILE A 11 -0.50 22.21 -5.22
N ALA A 12 -0.88 21.21 -6.02
CA ALA A 12 -1.93 21.35 -7.01
C ALA A 12 -3.29 21.64 -6.36
N ASP A 13 -3.65 20.97 -5.27
CA ASP A 13 -4.91 21.19 -4.53
C ASP A 13 -4.99 22.62 -3.95
N ALA A 14 -3.87 23.12 -3.41
CA ALA A 14 -3.79 24.49 -2.93
C ALA A 14 -4.00 25.51 -4.07
N LEU A 15 -3.32 25.30 -5.20
CA LEU A 15 -3.49 26.15 -6.39
C LEU A 15 -4.88 26.07 -7.00
N LEU A 16 -5.48 24.87 -7.05
CA LEU A 16 -6.85 24.66 -7.53
C LEU A 16 -7.86 25.44 -6.67
N THR A 17 -7.65 25.44 -5.34
CA THR A 17 -8.49 26.21 -4.41
C THR A 17 -8.38 27.72 -4.67
N SER A 18 -7.16 28.25 -4.78
CA SER A 18 -6.95 29.67 -5.05
C SER A 18 -7.45 30.06 -6.45
N LEU A 19 -7.15 29.26 -7.48
CA LEU A 19 -7.59 29.50 -8.86
C LEU A 19 -9.12 29.46 -8.98
N ALA A 20 -9.80 28.51 -8.36
CA ALA A 20 -11.27 28.43 -8.42
C ALA A 20 -11.93 29.68 -7.82
N ARG A 21 -11.39 30.20 -6.71
CA ARG A 21 -11.85 31.44 -6.08
C ARG A 21 -11.59 32.66 -6.96
N ASP A 22 -10.46 32.69 -7.66
CA ASP A 22 -9.97 33.86 -8.40
C ASP A 22 -10.21 33.74 -9.92
N LEU A 23 -10.99 32.75 -10.36
CA LEU A 23 -11.10 32.35 -11.77
C LEU A 23 -11.51 33.51 -12.69
N ALA A 24 -12.46 34.35 -12.25
CA ALA A 24 -12.91 35.49 -13.03
C ALA A 24 -11.80 36.52 -13.30
N ILE A 25 -10.87 36.69 -12.34
CA ILE A 25 -9.72 37.59 -12.48
C ILE A 25 -8.71 36.97 -13.46
N PHE A 26 -8.43 35.67 -13.30
CA PHE A 26 -7.55 34.94 -14.22
C PHE A 26 -8.05 34.95 -15.65
N GLU A 27 -9.35 34.72 -15.86
CA GLU A 27 -9.96 34.68 -17.19
C GLU A 27 -9.99 36.07 -17.86
N ALA A 28 -10.18 37.14 -17.08
CA ALA A 28 -10.11 38.52 -17.56
C ALA A 28 -8.70 38.90 -18.04
N GLU A 29 -7.66 38.45 -17.34
CA GLU A 29 -6.25 38.69 -17.69
C GLU A 29 -5.75 37.76 -18.80
N ASN A 30 -6.20 36.50 -18.79
CA ASN A 30 -5.88 35.49 -19.79
C ASN A 30 -7.02 34.47 -19.95
N HIS A 31 -7.79 34.62 -21.01
CA HIS A 31 -8.94 33.78 -21.36
C HIS A 31 -8.67 32.27 -21.45
N LEU A 32 -7.39 31.84 -21.54
CA LEU A 32 -7.03 30.42 -21.47
C LEU A 32 -7.25 29.82 -20.07
N PHE A 33 -7.20 30.63 -19.00
CA PHE A 33 -7.41 30.22 -17.61
C PHE A 33 -8.89 30.30 -17.22
N ASN A 34 -9.72 29.60 -17.99
CA ASN A 34 -11.17 29.53 -17.81
C ASN A 34 -11.60 28.24 -17.05
N ALA A 35 -12.91 28.04 -16.90
CA ALA A 35 -13.45 26.86 -16.23
C ALA A 35 -12.99 25.52 -16.83
N ALA A 36 -12.76 25.45 -18.14
CA ALA A 36 -12.26 24.24 -18.79
C ALA A 36 -10.80 23.94 -18.39
N TYR A 37 -9.96 24.97 -18.26
CA TYR A 37 -8.58 24.82 -17.79
C TYR A 37 -8.54 24.36 -16.32
N LEU A 38 -9.37 24.96 -15.46
CA LEU A 38 -9.53 24.53 -14.06
C LEU A 38 -9.93 23.05 -13.98
N SER A 39 -10.91 22.63 -14.77
CA SER A 39 -11.35 21.23 -14.83
C SER A 39 -10.25 20.29 -15.34
N ALA A 40 -9.48 20.70 -16.35
CA ALA A 40 -8.38 19.90 -16.87
C ALA A 40 -7.24 19.73 -15.84
N MET A 41 -6.90 20.80 -15.12
CA MET A 41 -5.95 20.73 -14.00
C MET A 41 -6.46 19.79 -12.90
N GLN A 42 -7.73 19.90 -12.51
CA GLN A 42 -8.35 19.02 -11.51
C GLN A 42 -8.25 17.54 -11.94
N SER A 43 -8.65 17.23 -13.17
CA SER A 43 -8.56 15.87 -13.72
C SER A 43 -7.12 15.33 -13.66
N LYS A 44 -6.13 16.16 -14.00
CA LYS A 44 -4.73 15.76 -13.96
C LYS A 44 -4.22 15.54 -12.52
N THR A 45 -4.65 16.38 -11.57
CA THR A 45 -4.38 16.20 -10.14
C THR A 45 -4.94 14.88 -9.64
N ASP A 46 -6.17 14.54 -10.02
CA ASP A 46 -6.84 13.29 -9.62
C ASP A 46 -6.13 12.06 -10.22
N GLU A 47 -5.67 12.14 -11.46
CA GLU A 47 -4.84 11.09 -12.09
C GLU A 47 -3.53 10.84 -11.34
N VAL A 48 -2.85 11.90 -10.90
CA VAL A 48 -1.62 11.79 -10.11
C VAL A 48 -1.90 11.23 -8.72
N ARG A 49 -2.97 11.67 -8.06
CA ARG A 49 -3.41 11.14 -6.74
C ARG A 49 -3.73 9.65 -6.80
N ALA A 50 -4.42 9.21 -7.86
CA ALA A 50 -4.70 7.80 -8.09
C ALA A 50 -3.40 6.99 -8.30
N LYS A 51 -2.41 7.56 -9.01
CA LYS A 51 -1.09 6.93 -9.17
C LYS A 51 -0.32 6.80 -7.85
N GLU A 52 -0.27 7.85 -7.03
CA GLU A 52 0.43 7.82 -5.74
C GLU A 52 -0.14 6.77 -4.81
N THR A 53 -1.47 6.62 -4.81
CA THR A 53 -2.17 5.56 -4.10
C THR A 53 -1.78 4.18 -4.63
N GLY A 54 -1.74 4.00 -5.95
CA GLY A 54 -1.30 2.75 -6.59
C GLY A 54 0.16 2.36 -6.30
N ASP A 55 1.07 3.34 -6.22
CA ASP A 55 2.49 3.11 -5.90
C ASP A 55 2.66 2.71 -4.41
N ALA A 56 1.91 3.33 -3.49
CA ALA A 56 1.86 2.92 -2.08
C ALA A 56 1.36 1.47 -1.92
N LEU A 57 0.28 1.12 -2.63
CA LEU A 57 -0.26 -0.25 -2.66
C LEU A 57 0.74 -1.26 -3.22
N LEU A 58 1.57 -0.87 -4.20
CA LEU A 58 2.64 -1.74 -4.73
C LEU A 58 3.72 -2.02 -3.67
N ILE A 59 4.10 -1.01 -2.89
CA ILE A 59 5.07 -1.19 -1.80
C ILE A 59 4.51 -2.14 -0.75
N GLN A 60 3.27 -1.91 -0.31
CA GLN A 60 2.59 -2.77 0.65
C GLN A 60 2.45 -4.21 0.12
N GLN A 61 2.03 -4.39 -1.13
CA GLN A 61 1.93 -5.72 -1.74
C GLN A 61 3.29 -6.45 -1.75
N LYS A 62 4.38 -5.77 -2.09
CA LYS A 62 5.73 -6.36 -2.07
C LYS A 62 6.13 -6.77 -0.65
N GLN A 63 5.79 -5.95 0.35
CA GLN A 63 6.07 -6.23 1.74
C GLN A 63 5.27 -7.45 2.24
N THR A 64 3.95 -7.48 2.04
CA THR A 64 3.10 -8.64 2.37
C THR A 64 3.57 -9.92 1.68
N THR A 65 4.05 -9.83 0.44
CA THR A 65 4.61 -10.99 -0.29
C THR A 65 5.88 -11.52 0.37
N LYS A 66 6.76 -10.64 0.88
CA LYS A 66 7.95 -11.05 1.63
C LYS A 66 7.57 -11.71 2.96
N GLU A 67 6.59 -11.14 3.66
CA GLU A 67 6.09 -11.68 4.93
C GLU A 67 5.51 -13.08 4.75
N LEU A 68 4.73 -13.32 3.68
CA LEU A 68 4.26 -14.66 3.32
C LEU A 68 5.43 -15.64 3.11
N TYR A 69 6.50 -15.22 2.42
CA TYR A 69 7.69 -16.08 2.25
C TYR A 69 8.37 -16.39 3.58
N THR A 70 8.45 -15.43 4.49
CA THR A 70 8.99 -15.64 5.85
C THR A 70 8.14 -16.66 6.62
N LEU A 71 6.82 -16.45 6.69
CA LEU A 71 5.89 -17.37 7.35
C LEU A 71 5.94 -18.78 6.76
N GLY A 72 6.04 -18.90 5.43
CA GLY A 72 6.22 -20.18 4.77
C GLY A 72 7.53 -20.88 5.18
N LYS A 73 8.64 -20.14 5.29
CA LYS A 73 9.93 -20.69 5.74
C LYS A 73 9.88 -21.17 7.18
N GLU A 74 9.16 -20.47 8.05
CA GLU A 74 8.99 -20.83 9.46
C GLU A 74 8.26 -22.18 9.64
N LEU A 75 7.40 -22.57 8.69
CA LEU A 75 6.78 -23.90 8.68
C LEU A 75 7.78 -25.05 8.53
N SER A 76 9.00 -24.82 8.03
CA SER A 76 9.94 -25.92 7.75
C SER A 76 10.26 -26.78 8.97
N LYS A 77 10.46 -26.17 10.14
CA LYS A 77 10.83 -26.92 11.34
C LYS A 77 9.62 -27.66 11.93
N PRO A 78 8.46 -27.02 12.17
CA PRO A 78 7.25 -27.71 12.62
C PRO A 78 6.85 -28.89 11.71
N MET A 79 6.88 -28.71 10.38
CA MET A 79 6.51 -29.77 9.45
C MET A 79 7.44 -30.98 9.49
N LYS A 80 8.76 -30.77 9.64
CA LYS A 80 9.73 -31.86 9.75
C LYS A 80 9.59 -32.63 11.07
N LEU A 81 9.39 -31.91 12.17
CA LEU A 81 9.17 -32.52 13.48
C LEU A 81 7.88 -33.35 13.48
N LEU A 82 6.81 -32.79 12.92
CA LEU A 82 5.53 -33.48 12.83
C LEU A 82 5.60 -34.69 11.89
N ASN A 83 6.35 -34.62 10.79
CA ASN A 83 6.58 -35.77 9.92
C ASN A 83 7.25 -36.92 10.67
N LEU A 84 8.29 -36.63 11.46
CA LEU A 84 8.96 -37.63 12.28
C LEU A 84 8.00 -38.30 13.26
N VAL A 85 7.08 -37.55 13.87
CA VAL A 85 6.06 -38.11 14.78
C VAL A 85 5.10 -39.02 14.01
N PHE A 86 4.61 -38.60 12.84
CA PHE A 86 3.76 -39.43 12.00
C PHE A 86 4.44 -40.74 11.59
N ASP A 87 5.71 -40.67 11.19
CA ASP A 87 6.51 -41.85 10.82
C ASP A 87 6.63 -42.82 12.00
N LYS A 88 6.91 -42.30 13.21
CA LYS A 88 7.00 -43.12 14.44
C LYS A 88 5.66 -43.72 14.85
N ALA A 89 4.57 -43.00 14.66
CA ALA A 89 3.22 -43.45 14.94
C ALA A 89 2.66 -44.44 13.89
N GLY A 90 3.41 -44.70 12.80
CA GLY A 90 2.98 -45.58 11.71
C GLY A 90 1.87 -44.97 10.82
N ILE A 91 1.64 -43.66 10.93
CA ILE A 91 0.63 -42.95 10.15
C ILE A 91 1.26 -42.55 8.81
N LYS A 92 0.90 -43.26 7.74
CA LYS A 92 1.32 -42.89 6.38
C LYS A 92 0.65 -41.59 5.95
N ASN A 93 1.45 -40.54 5.80
CA ASN A 93 0.97 -39.19 5.55
C ASN A 93 1.98 -38.43 4.67
N SER A 94 1.51 -37.80 3.58
CA SER A 94 2.33 -36.93 2.72
C SER A 94 2.12 -35.43 2.95
N LEU A 95 1.12 -35.04 3.75
CA LEU A 95 0.61 -33.66 3.92
C LEU A 95 1.69 -32.69 4.38
N THR A 96 2.54 -33.05 5.34
CA THR A 96 3.67 -32.23 5.82
C THR A 96 4.64 -31.91 4.67
N SER A 97 4.99 -32.91 3.87
CA SER A 97 5.89 -32.76 2.73
C SER A 97 5.24 -31.97 1.59
N GLU A 98 3.93 -32.13 1.39
CA GLU A 98 3.15 -31.40 0.41
C GLU A 98 3.03 -29.92 0.75
N VAL A 99 2.75 -29.59 2.02
CA VAL A 99 2.78 -28.22 2.54
C VAL A 99 4.13 -27.57 2.24
N LEU A 100 5.26 -28.24 2.54
CA LEU A 100 6.59 -27.70 2.27
C LEU A 100 6.87 -27.55 0.76
N LYS A 101 6.42 -28.49 -0.08
CA LYS A 101 6.50 -28.35 -1.54
C LYS A 101 5.73 -27.13 -2.03
N LYS A 102 4.55 -26.84 -1.46
CA LYS A 102 3.73 -25.68 -1.81
C LYS A 102 4.36 -24.36 -1.34
N VAL A 103 4.97 -24.34 -0.15
CA VAL A 103 5.80 -23.21 0.33
C VAL A 103 6.91 -22.91 -0.67
N ASN A 104 7.67 -23.93 -1.10
CA ASN A 104 8.77 -23.75 -2.06
C ASN A 104 8.28 -23.24 -3.42
N LYS A 105 7.08 -23.67 -3.84
CA LYS A 105 6.41 -23.19 -5.06
C LYS A 105 5.71 -21.84 -4.87
N ARG A 106 5.79 -21.20 -3.69
CA ARG A 106 5.13 -19.94 -3.36
C ARG A 106 3.60 -19.97 -3.55
N ASN A 107 3.01 -21.15 -3.44
CA ASN A 107 1.58 -21.38 -3.60
C ASN A 107 0.92 -21.38 -2.23
N PHE A 108 0.62 -20.18 -1.70
CA PHE A 108 0.08 -20.01 -0.34
C PHE A 108 -1.38 -20.46 -0.19
N GLU A 109 -2.19 -20.42 -1.25
CA GLU A 109 -3.51 -21.05 -1.27
C GLU A 109 -3.41 -22.56 -1.02
N GLY A 110 -2.47 -23.22 -1.70
CA GLY A 110 -2.18 -24.64 -1.49
C GLY A 110 -1.57 -24.93 -0.12
N VAL A 111 -0.81 -23.99 0.47
CA VAL A 111 -0.33 -24.10 1.85
C VAL A 111 -1.49 -24.06 2.83
N LEU A 112 -2.44 -23.14 2.66
CA LEU A 112 -3.63 -23.03 3.54
C LEU A 112 -4.50 -24.28 3.48
N MET A 113 -4.75 -24.82 2.28
CA MET A 113 -5.47 -26.08 2.13
C MET A 113 -4.75 -27.23 2.85
N GLY A 114 -3.43 -27.35 2.65
CA GLY A 114 -2.64 -28.39 3.30
C GLY A 114 -2.60 -28.25 4.82
N LEU A 115 -2.47 -27.02 5.34
CA LEU A 115 -2.51 -26.74 6.78
C LEU A 115 -3.87 -27.08 7.39
N LYS A 116 -4.97 -26.78 6.69
CA LYS A 116 -6.31 -27.15 7.13
C LYS A 116 -6.44 -28.67 7.29
N SER A 117 -6.12 -29.44 6.24
CA SER A 117 -6.16 -30.91 6.30
C SER A 117 -5.21 -31.48 7.36
N LEU A 118 -4.03 -30.89 7.52
CA LEU A 118 -3.07 -31.33 8.52
C LEU A 118 -3.58 -31.11 9.95
N LYS A 119 -4.24 -29.98 10.23
CA LYS A 119 -4.87 -29.72 11.53
C LYS A 119 -5.94 -30.76 11.84
N ASP A 120 -6.79 -31.09 10.87
CA ASP A 120 -7.85 -32.10 11.04
C ASP A 120 -7.25 -33.48 11.37
N VAL A 121 -6.18 -33.88 10.67
CA VAL A 121 -5.49 -35.15 10.92
C VAL A 121 -4.81 -35.18 12.30
N VAL A 122 -4.16 -34.08 12.70
CA VAL A 122 -3.52 -33.96 14.02
C VAL A 122 -4.56 -34.05 15.12
N ALA A 123 -5.67 -33.33 15.01
CA ALA A 123 -6.75 -33.37 15.99
C ALA A 123 -7.35 -34.79 16.10
N ALA A 124 -7.59 -35.47 14.97
CA ALA A 124 -8.13 -36.82 14.95
C ALA A 124 -7.22 -37.88 15.57
N HIS A 125 -5.90 -37.66 15.60
CA HIS A 125 -4.91 -38.60 16.12
C HIS A 125 -4.14 -38.05 17.32
N ASN A 126 -4.64 -37.01 17.99
CA ASN A 126 -3.88 -36.24 18.98
C ASN A 126 -3.27 -37.11 20.09
N ALA A 127 -4.07 -38.00 20.70
CA ALA A 127 -3.62 -38.86 21.80
C ALA A 127 -2.49 -39.81 21.36
N LEU A 128 -2.61 -40.38 20.14
CA LEU A 128 -1.61 -41.25 19.56
C LEU A 128 -0.33 -40.47 19.22
N LEU A 129 -0.46 -39.33 18.55
CA LEU A 129 0.69 -38.50 18.18
C LEU A 129 1.45 -38.00 19.42
N THR A 130 0.73 -37.68 20.50
CA THR A 130 1.30 -37.24 21.78
C THR A 130 2.11 -38.37 22.44
N SER A 131 1.62 -39.62 22.41
CA SER A 131 2.39 -40.76 22.95
C SER A 131 3.69 -41.04 22.18
N TYR A 132 3.77 -40.60 20.92
CA TYR A 132 4.98 -40.64 20.08
C TYR A 132 5.82 -39.36 20.10
N GLY A 133 5.53 -38.42 21.01
CA GLY A 133 6.36 -37.24 21.25
C GLY A 133 5.94 -35.98 20.49
N MET A 134 4.69 -35.89 20.01
CA MET A 134 4.12 -34.61 19.62
C MET A 134 4.08 -33.66 20.82
N LYS A 135 4.58 -32.43 20.64
CA LYS A 135 4.49 -31.42 21.69
C LYS A 135 3.04 -30.96 21.87
N ALA A 136 2.67 -30.65 23.11
CA ALA A 136 1.34 -30.15 23.46
C ALA A 136 0.94 -28.86 22.72
N ASP A 137 1.91 -28.03 22.33
CA ASP A 137 1.68 -26.77 21.60
C ASP A 137 1.55 -26.94 20.07
N THR A 138 1.67 -28.16 19.54
CA THR A 138 1.71 -28.40 18.09
C THR A 138 0.44 -27.92 17.38
N GLU A 139 -0.74 -28.16 17.96
CA GLU A 139 -2.01 -27.69 17.38
C GLU A 139 -2.08 -26.16 17.35
N THR A 140 -1.65 -25.50 18.43
CA THR A 140 -1.56 -24.04 18.51
C THR A 140 -0.59 -23.49 17.47
N VAL A 141 0.57 -24.12 17.28
CA VAL A 141 1.55 -23.73 16.25
C VAL A 141 0.93 -23.82 14.85
N LEU A 142 0.20 -24.89 14.54
CA LEU A 142 -0.47 -25.06 13.26
C LEU A 142 -1.62 -24.06 13.06
N GLN A 143 -2.40 -23.79 14.10
CA GLN A 143 -3.47 -22.80 14.08
C GLN A 143 -2.92 -21.39 13.85
N ASN A 144 -1.92 -20.98 14.62
CA ASN A 144 -1.30 -19.65 14.48
C ASN A 144 -0.69 -19.46 13.09
N ALA A 145 -0.04 -20.49 12.54
CA ALA A 145 0.50 -20.42 11.19
C ALA A 145 -0.60 -20.32 10.13
N PHE A 146 -1.70 -21.07 10.29
CA PHE A 146 -2.87 -20.97 9.41
C PHE A 146 -3.48 -19.57 9.43
N ASP A 147 -3.67 -18.98 10.61
CA ASP A 147 -4.29 -17.66 10.76
C ASP A 147 -3.39 -16.54 10.23
N ALA A 148 -2.08 -16.60 10.52
CA ALA A 148 -1.11 -15.63 10.03
C ALA A 148 -1.02 -15.65 8.49
N ILE A 149 -0.94 -16.84 7.89
CA ILE A 149 -0.89 -16.99 6.42
C ILE A 149 -2.23 -16.59 5.79
N THR A 150 -3.36 -16.89 6.43
CA THR A 150 -4.69 -16.49 5.93
C THR A 150 -4.82 -14.97 5.88
N THR A 151 -4.48 -14.29 6.98
CA THR A 151 -4.50 -12.83 7.07
C THR A 151 -3.64 -12.21 5.97
N LYS A 152 -2.38 -12.66 5.84
CA LYS A 152 -1.45 -12.11 4.84
C LYS A 152 -1.83 -12.44 3.40
N SER A 153 -2.40 -13.62 3.14
CA SER A 153 -2.91 -13.99 1.82
C SER A 153 -4.10 -13.11 1.41
N ASN A 154 -5.00 -12.82 2.35
CA ASN A 154 -6.15 -11.94 2.10
C ASN A 154 -5.71 -10.48 1.86
N GLU A 155 -4.76 -9.97 2.64
CA GLU A 155 -4.13 -8.65 2.41
C GLU A 155 -3.52 -8.58 1.00
N GLN A 156 -2.74 -9.61 0.61
CA GLN A 156 -2.10 -9.65 -0.71
C GLN A 156 -3.13 -9.64 -1.84
N SER A 157 -4.21 -10.41 -1.72
CA SER A 157 -5.31 -10.46 -2.70
C SER A 157 -6.05 -9.13 -2.80
N SER A 158 -6.31 -8.46 -1.67
CA SER A 158 -6.93 -7.14 -1.63
C SER A 158 -6.07 -6.10 -2.37
N PHE A 159 -4.76 -6.06 -2.10
CA PHE A 159 -3.84 -5.16 -2.80
C PHE A 159 -3.78 -5.44 -4.31
N GLN A 160 -3.83 -6.72 -4.72
CA GLN A 160 -3.88 -7.08 -6.14
C GLN A 160 -5.14 -6.56 -6.83
N GLN A 161 -6.31 -6.70 -6.20
CA GLN A 161 -7.58 -6.20 -6.73
C GLN A 161 -7.55 -4.68 -6.86
N GLN A 162 -7.11 -3.97 -5.82
CA GLN A 162 -6.98 -2.52 -5.84
C GLN A 162 -6.01 -2.08 -6.95
N ARG A 163 -4.85 -2.71 -7.11
CA ARG A 163 -3.88 -2.37 -8.17
C ARG A 163 -4.38 -2.61 -9.60
N LYS A 164 -5.18 -3.64 -9.84
CA LYS A 164 -5.80 -3.87 -11.15
C LYS A 164 -6.68 -2.70 -11.58
N ALA A 165 -7.32 -2.01 -10.63
CA ALA A 165 -8.08 -0.80 -10.92
C ALA A 165 -7.20 0.41 -11.34
N PHE A 166 -5.90 0.43 -11.02
CA PHE A 166 -5.01 1.58 -11.24
C PHE A 166 -4.06 1.50 -12.45
N THR A 167 -3.92 0.34 -13.11
CA THR A 167 -2.79 0.07 -14.04
C THR A 167 -2.99 0.45 -15.51
N SER A 168 -4.12 1.04 -15.90
CA SER A 168 -4.45 1.34 -17.31
C SER A 168 -3.96 2.69 -17.86
N ALA A 169 -3.33 3.55 -17.05
CA ALA A 169 -2.88 4.86 -17.52
C ALA A 169 -1.51 5.24 -16.91
N ASN A 170 -0.77 6.14 -17.56
CA ASN A 170 0.20 7.06 -16.94
C ASN A 170 1.70 6.87 -17.20
N LYS A 171 2.12 7.16 -18.44
CA LYS A 171 3.43 7.76 -18.70
C LYS A 171 3.22 9.22 -19.08
N GLY A 172 3.63 10.17 -18.23
CA GLY A 172 3.56 11.61 -18.53
C GLY A 172 2.91 12.47 -17.44
N ILE A 173 2.04 11.90 -16.61
CA ILE A 173 1.13 12.66 -15.73
C ILE A 173 1.80 13.65 -14.77
N TYR A 174 2.95 13.33 -14.17
CA TYR A 174 3.64 14.25 -13.27
C TYR A 174 4.18 15.46 -14.04
N ARG A 175 4.66 15.25 -15.27
CA ARG A 175 5.14 16.33 -16.13
C ARG A 175 3.98 17.19 -16.61
N GLU A 176 2.86 16.59 -16.95
CA GLU A 176 1.64 17.30 -17.34
C GLU A 176 1.08 18.13 -16.17
N LEU A 177 0.99 17.56 -14.97
CA LEU A 177 0.58 18.30 -13.78
C LEU A 177 1.57 19.43 -13.44
N TYR A 178 2.87 19.20 -13.64
CA TYR A 178 3.88 20.24 -13.44
C TYR A 178 3.64 21.47 -14.32
N VAL A 179 3.22 21.26 -15.57
CA VAL A 179 2.88 22.36 -16.49
C VAL A 179 1.72 23.18 -15.93
N TYR A 180 0.62 22.53 -15.52
CA TYR A 180 -0.51 23.22 -14.89
C TYR A 180 -0.11 24.02 -13.65
N ILE A 181 0.64 23.39 -12.74
CA ILE A 181 1.16 24.05 -11.52
C ILE A 181 2.00 25.28 -11.89
N GLY A 182 2.93 25.12 -12.84
CA GLY A 182 3.85 26.18 -13.24
C GLY A 182 3.14 27.36 -13.90
N ASP A 183 2.16 27.09 -14.75
CA ASP A 183 1.41 28.12 -15.47
C ASP A 183 0.50 28.92 -14.53
N VAL A 184 -0.24 28.26 -13.63
CA VAL A 184 -1.11 28.94 -12.65
C VAL A 184 -0.30 29.73 -11.63
N ALA A 185 0.77 29.15 -11.09
CA ALA A 185 1.64 29.83 -10.14
C ALA A 185 2.30 31.07 -10.77
N ARG A 186 2.79 30.96 -12.01
CA ARG A 186 3.42 32.08 -12.72
C ARG A 186 2.42 33.20 -12.98
N LEU A 187 1.24 32.88 -13.53
CA LEU A 187 0.25 33.90 -13.86
C LEU A 187 -0.32 34.55 -12.60
N GLY A 188 -0.71 33.77 -11.59
CA GLY A 188 -1.26 34.32 -10.34
C GLY A 188 -0.28 35.24 -9.61
N LYS A 189 1.02 34.93 -9.65
CA LYS A 189 2.06 35.82 -9.09
C LYS A 189 2.15 37.15 -9.84
N ILE A 190 1.91 37.16 -11.16
CA ILE A 190 1.89 38.38 -11.97
C ILE A 190 0.63 39.20 -11.68
N ILE A 191 -0.54 38.56 -11.67
CA ILE A 191 -1.83 39.21 -11.41
C ILE A 191 -1.84 39.93 -10.06
N PHE A 192 -1.37 39.27 -9.01
CA PHE A 192 -1.40 39.80 -7.64
C PHE A 192 -0.08 40.45 -7.21
N GLN A 193 0.74 40.89 -8.17
CA GLN A 193 2.06 41.44 -7.86
C GLN A 193 1.98 42.65 -6.92
N GLY A 194 2.68 42.58 -5.78
CA GLY A 194 2.66 43.63 -4.75
C GLY A 194 1.55 43.44 -3.70
N GLU A 195 0.66 42.46 -3.89
CA GLU A 195 -0.34 42.09 -2.91
C GLU A 195 0.11 40.90 -2.05
N GLN A 196 -0.42 40.81 -0.83
CA GLN A 196 -0.22 39.64 0.03
C GLN A 196 -0.67 38.35 -0.67
N LYS A 197 -1.67 38.44 -1.55
CA LYS A 197 -2.28 37.33 -2.27
C LYS A 197 -1.33 36.65 -3.27
N ALA A 198 -0.30 37.33 -3.77
CA ALA A 198 0.74 36.69 -4.60
C ALA A 198 1.48 35.56 -3.88
N SER A 199 1.46 35.55 -2.55
CA SER A 199 2.06 34.47 -1.77
C SER A 199 1.38 33.11 -2.00
N GLU A 200 0.07 33.09 -2.30
CA GLU A 200 -0.70 31.88 -2.61
C GLU A 200 -0.30 31.24 -3.94
N TYR A 201 0.29 32.02 -4.84
CA TYR A 201 0.73 31.57 -6.17
C TYR A 201 2.25 31.43 -6.28
N THR A 202 2.98 31.63 -5.18
CA THR A 202 4.43 31.52 -5.16
C THR A 202 4.84 30.10 -4.78
N LEU A 203 5.48 29.37 -5.70
CA LEU A 203 5.88 27.97 -5.49
C LEU A 203 6.70 27.73 -4.23
N GLU A 204 7.61 28.66 -3.89
CA GLU A 204 8.42 28.57 -2.66
C GLU A 204 7.55 28.58 -1.40
N ASN A 205 6.51 29.42 -1.38
CA ASN A 205 5.57 29.49 -0.26
C ASN A 205 4.66 28.26 -0.21
N LEU A 206 4.22 27.76 -1.37
CA LEU A 206 3.43 26.53 -1.47
C LEU A 206 4.22 25.32 -0.96
N ILE A 207 5.50 25.20 -1.34
CA ILE A 207 6.41 24.16 -0.84
C ILE A 207 6.62 24.33 0.67
N ALA A 208 6.84 25.55 1.17
CA ALA A 208 7.01 25.81 2.59
C ALA A 208 5.75 25.46 3.40
N MET A 209 4.56 25.77 2.87
CA MET A 209 3.26 25.42 3.46
C MET A 209 3.11 23.91 3.57
N VAL A 210 3.32 23.16 2.47
CA VAL A 210 3.22 21.70 2.46
C VAL A 210 4.20 21.06 3.45
N ASN A 211 5.44 21.56 3.53
CA ASN A 211 6.44 21.06 4.47
C ASN A 211 6.12 21.38 5.93
N SER A 212 5.49 22.52 6.20
CA SER A 212 5.03 22.89 7.55
C SER A 212 3.87 22.01 8.00
N SER A 213 2.89 21.77 7.11
CA SER A 213 1.77 20.84 7.37
C SER A 213 2.25 19.41 7.64
N ARG A 214 3.29 18.94 6.93
CA ARG A 214 3.90 17.62 7.20
C ARG A 214 4.54 17.53 8.59
N LYS A 215 5.32 18.54 8.99
CA LYS A 215 5.95 18.56 10.32
C LYS A 215 4.92 18.50 11.43
N ASN A 216 3.84 19.27 11.33
CA ASN A 216 2.78 19.26 12.34
C ASN A 216 2.08 17.90 12.42
N LYS A 217 1.82 17.24 11.27
CA LYS A 217 1.21 15.90 11.25
C LYS A 217 2.10 14.84 11.92
N SER A 218 3.42 14.90 11.72
CA SER A 218 4.36 13.98 12.37
C SER A 218 4.48 14.17 13.90
N ILE A 219 4.22 15.38 14.39
CA ILE A 219 4.24 15.71 15.83
C ILE A 219 2.94 15.21 16.50
N ASP A 220 1.81 15.32 15.82
CA ASP A 220 0.51 14.87 16.34
C ASP A 220 0.43 13.33 16.44
N ASP A 221 0.95 12.61 15.43
CA ASP A 221 1.04 11.14 15.45
C ASP A 221 2.00 10.61 16.54
N THR A 222 2.96 11.41 17.01
CA THR A 222 3.87 11.01 18.10
C THR A 222 3.35 11.36 19.49
N GLN A 223 2.40 12.29 19.63
CA GLN A 223 1.77 12.61 20.90
C GLN A 223 0.54 11.73 21.21
N ASN A 224 0.00 11.00 20.23
CA ASN A 224 -1.13 10.09 20.41
C ASN A 224 -0.74 8.62 20.73
N ILE A 225 0.53 8.38 21.07
CA ILE A 225 1.07 7.08 21.52
C ILE A 225 1.62 7.20 22.96
N GLY A 226 1.15 8.19 23.73
CA GLY A 226 1.51 8.43 25.13
C GLY A 226 0.48 7.92 26.11
#